data_AF-A0A399WUH0-F1
#
_entry.id   AF-A0A399WUH0-F1
#
_cell.length_a   1.000
_cell.length_b   1.000
_cell.length_c   1.000
_cell.angle_alpha   90.00
_cell.angle_beta   90.00
_cell.angle_gamma   90.00
#
_symmetry.space_group_name_H-M   'P 1'
#
loop_
_entity.id
_entity.type
_entity.pdbx_description
1 polymer ?
#
loop_
_entity_poly.entity_id
_entity_poly.type
_entity_poly.pdbx_seq_one_letter_code
_entity_poly.pdbx_strand_id
1 'polypeptide(L)'
;MRQAKIQLTEEERATLKSFRSKGQHMTREVNRAHILSALDQNVPEKHILSVLGVGRTAIWRTRSAYLEKGLDYALHDGARRWTIALLTEAIRQQLKLRKISRESIRLFLKKTTVSRGGN
;
A
#
# COMPACT_ATOMS: atom_id res chain seq x y z
N MET A 1 19.95 19.55 -0.26
CA MET A 1 19.53 18.26 0.33
C MET A 1 19.91 17.16 -0.64
N ARG A 2 20.57 16.10 -0.15
CA ARG A 2 21.09 15.01 -0.98
C ARG A 2 19.93 14.23 -1.61
N GLN A 3 20.03 13.94 -2.90
CA GLN A 3 19.07 13.15 -3.65
C GLN A 3 18.88 11.78 -2.97
N ALA A 4 17.64 11.46 -2.64
CA ALA A 4 17.27 10.26 -1.90
C ALA A 4 17.10 9.07 -2.85
N LYS A 5 18.19 8.33 -3.09
CA LYS A 5 18.14 7.11 -3.91
C LYS A 5 17.53 5.95 -3.11
N ILE A 6 16.55 5.27 -3.71
CA ILE A 6 16.05 3.95 -3.31
C ILE A 6 16.41 2.98 -4.44
N GLN A 7 16.67 1.71 -4.15
CA GLN A 7 16.84 0.68 -5.17
C GLN A 7 15.72 -0.34 -4.99
N LEU A 8 14.76 -0.34 -5.91
CA LEU A 8 13.68 -1.33 -5.93
C LEU A 8 14.11 -2.57 -6.70
N THR A 9 13.71 -3.75 -6.22
CA THR A 9 13.86 -5.00 -6.96
C THR A 9 12.88 -5.06 -8.15
N GLU A 10 13.12 -5.96 -9.10
CA GLU A 10 12.24 -6.11 -10.28
C GLU A 10 10.82 -6.54 -9.88
N GLU A 11 10.69 -7.39 -8.86
CA GLU A 11 9.41 -7.82 -8.29
C GLU A 11 8.63 -6.65 -7.67
N GLU A 12 9.33 -5.76 -6.97
CA GLU A 12 8.74 -4.55 -6.38
C GLU A 12 8.27 -3.57 -7.46
N ARG A 13 9.04 -3.40 -8.55
CA ARG A 13 8.63 -2.59 -9.71
C ARG A 13 7.37 -3.12 -10.36
N ALA A 14 7.28 -4.44 -10.56
CA ALA A 14 6.09 -5.08 -11.13
C ALA A 14 4.86 -4.87 -10.24
N THR A 15 5.03 -4.98 -8.92
CA THR A 15 3.99 -4.75 -7.92
C THR A 15 3.48 -3.30 -7.98
N LEU A 16 4.38 -2.32 -8.00
CA LEU A 16 4.03 -0.90 -8.13
C LEU A 16 3.32 -0.58 -9.46
N LYS A 17 3.72 -1.23 -10.56
CA LYS A 17 3.08 -1.07 -11.87
C LYS A 17 1.64 -1.60 -11.87
N SER A 18 1.40 -2.73 -11.22
CA SER A 18 0.04 -3.26 -11.00
C SER A 18 -0.79 -2.33 -10.11
N PHE A 19 -0.21 -1.80 -9.03
CA PHE A 19 -0.89 -0.87 -8.12
C PHE A 19 -1.34 0.42 -8.80
N ARG A 20 -0.53 0.94 -9.72
CA ARG A 20 -0.85 2.16 -10.48
C ARG A 20 -1.89 1.97 -11.58
N SER A 21 -2.07 0.73 -12.08
CA SER A 21 -2.94 0.44 -13.22
C SER A 21 -4.32 -0.10 -12.83
N LYS A 22 -4.47 -0.69 -11.63
CA LYS A 22 -5.75 -1.20 -11.13
C LYS A 22 -6.50 -0.12 -10.36
N GLY A 23 -7.62 0.36 -10.90
CA GLY A 23 -8.36 1.55 -10.42
C GLY A 23 -9.15 1.41 -9.11
N GLN A 24 -8.74 0.57 -8.15
CA GLN A 24 -9.44 0.43 -6.84
C GLN A 24 -8.47 0.43 -5.64
N HIS A 25 -7.60 1.44 -5.55
CA HIS A 25 -6.72 1.64 -4.38
C HIS A 25 -7.02 2.98 -3.70
N MET A 26 -6.70 3.10 -2.40
CA MET A 26 -6.86 4.37 -1.70
C MET A 26 -5.86 5.38 -2.28
N THR A 27 -6.26 6.64 -2.46
CA THR A 27 -5.39 7.71 -3.01
C THR A 27 -4.03 7.78 -2.32
N ARG A 28 -3.98 7.50 -1.02
CA ARG A 28 -2.73 7.45 -0.25
C ARG A 28 -1.78 6.35 -0.72
N GLU A 29 -2.28 5.14 -0.95
CA GLU A 29 -1.49 4.00 -1.41
C GLU A 29 -0.93 4.25 -2.81
N VAL A 30 -1.77 4.79 -3.70
CA VAL A 30 -1.37 5.18 -5.06
C VAL A 30 -0.28 6.24 -5.02
N ASN A 31 -0.44 7.29 -4.20
CA ASN A 31 0.57 8.33 -4.06
C ASN A 31 1.90 7.79 -3.49
N ARG A 32 1.86 6.87 -2.52
CA ARG A 32 3.07 6.24 -1.98
C ARG A 32 3.77 5.36 -3.02
N ALA A 33 2.99 4.62 -3.82
CA ALA A 33 3.52 3.84 -4.93
C ALA A 33 4.24 4.73 -5.95
N HIS A 34 3.65 5.89 -6.28
CA HIS A 34 4.29 6.88 -7.15
C HIS A 34 5.56 7.49 -6.54
N ILE A 35 5.54 7.81 -5.25
CA ILE A 35 6.72 8.33 -4.53
C ILE A 35 7.88 7.33 -4.61
N LEU A 36 7.64 6.05 -4.27
CA LEU A 36 8.69 5.02 -4.28
C LEU A 36 9.25 4.81 -5.69
N SER A 37 8.39 4.75 -6.69
CA SER A 37 8.81 4.62 -8.09
C SER A 37 9.65 5.81 -8.56
N ALA A 38 9.28 7.03 -8.16
CA ALA A 38 10.01 8.24 -8.53
C ALA A 38 11.37 8.35 -7.82
N LEU A 39 11.46 7.93 -6.56
CA LEU A 39 12.74 7.88 -5.81
C LEU A 39 13.72 6.85 -6.41
N ASP A 40 13.20 5.70 -6.85
CA ASP A 40 13.99 4.68 -7.54
C ASP A 40 14.49 5.13 -8.93
N GLN A 41 13.67 5.89 -9.65
CA GLN A 41 14.06 6.55 -10.90
C GLN A 41 14.97 7.77 -10.69
N ASN A 42 15.36 8.06 -9.44
CA ASN A 42 16.20 9.19 -9.09
C ASN A 42 15.56 10.55 -9.47
N VAL A 43 14.23 10.66 -9.47
CA VAL A 43 13.53 11.93 -9.73
C VAL A 43 13.78 12.90 -8.57
N PRO A 44 14.10 14.18 -8.82
CA PRO A 44 14.26 15.16 -7.75
C PRO A 44 12.99 15.30 -6.90
N GLU A 45 13.13 15.28 -5.57
CA GLU A 45 11.99 15.38 -4.64
C GLU A 45 11.10 16.60 -4.93
N LYS A 46 11.68 17.72 -5.34
CA LYS A 46 10.93 18.93 -5.74
C LYS A 46 9.91 18.67 -6.85
N HIS A 47 10.28 17.86 -7.85
CA HIS A 47 9.37 17.47 -8.93
C HIS A 47 8.29 16.49 -8.44
N ILE A 48 8.66 15.58 -7.53
CA ILE A 48 7.69 14.64 -6.93
C ILE A 48 6.60 15.42 -6.18
N LEU A 49 6.99 16.45 -5.40
CA LEU A 49 6.06 17.31 -4.67
C LEU A 49 5.10 18.04 -5.61
N SER A 50 5.62 18.64 -6.68
CA SER A 50 4.82 19.45 -7.60
C SER A 50 3.86 18.60 -8.44
N VAL A 51 4.32 17.44 -8.93
CA VAL A 51 3.52 16.56 -9.81
C VAL A 51 2.47 15.77 -9.04
N LEU A 52 2.80 15.25 -7.87
CA LEU A 52 1.87 14.42 -7.09
C LEU A 52 1.01 15.23 -6.09
N GLY A 53 1.28 16.52 -5.90
CA GLY A 53 0.59 17.36 -4.93
C GLY A 53 0.77 16.91 -3.47
N VAL A 54 1.86 16.17 -3.19
CA VAL A 54 2.16 15.61 -1.87
C VAL A 54 3.10 16.53 -1.09
N GLY A 55 3.01 16.51 0.24
CA GLY A 55 3.94 17.25 1.10
C GLY A 55 5.28 16.54 1.29
N ARG A 56 6.32 17.30 1.66
CA ARG A 56 7.68 16.79 1.97
C ARG A 56 7.67 15.65 2.98
N THR A 57 6.85 15.76 4.01
CA THR A 57 6.71 14.74 5.05
C THR A 57 6.15 13.42 4.51
N ALA A 58 5.33 13.44 3.44
CA ALA A 58 4.83 12.21 2.83
C ALA A 58 5.94 11.43 2.12
N ILE A 59 6.85 12.13 1.43
CA ILE A 59 8.03 11.51 0.81
C ILE A 59 8.92 10.88 1.90
N TRP A 60 9.23 11.65 2.94
CA TRP A 60 10.06 11.16 4.05
C TRP A 60 9.45 9.94 4.74
N ARG A 61 8.16 9.99 5.12
CA ARG A 61 7.47 8.86 5.78
C ARG A 61 7.46 7.61 4.91
N THR A 62 7.15 7.76 3.63
CA THR A 62 7.09 6.64 2.69
C THR A 62 8.45 5.99 2.51
N ARG A 63 9.51 6.81 2.39
CA ARG A 63 10.89 6.33 2.29
C ARG A 63 11.33 5.62 3.57
N SER A 64 11.12 6.22 4.73
CA SER A 64 11.49 5.61 6.02
C SER A 64 10.76 4.28 6.22
N ALA A 65 9.46 4.22 5.94
CA ALA A 65 8.67 3.00 6.03
C ALA A 65 9.21 1.88 5.12
N TYR A 66 9.64 2.22 3.90
CA TYR A 66 10.25 1.26 2.98
C TYR A 66 11.59 0.74 3.50
N LEU A 67 12.47 1.63 3.96
CA LEU A 67 13.80 1.25 4.45
C LEU A 67 13.74 0.43 5.75
N GLU A 68 12.74 0.67 6.60
CA GLU A 68 12.59 -0.06 7.86
C GLU A 68 11.96 -1.45 7.69
N LYS A 69 10.95 -1.58 6.83
CA LYS A 69 10.07 -2.78 6.81
C LYS A 69 9.64 -3.25 5.41
N GLY A 70 10.15 -2.64 4.34
CA GLY A 70 9.92 -3.06 2.97
C GLY A 70 8.66 -2.47 2.30
N LEU A 71 8.42 -2.91 1.06
CA LEU A 71 7.39 -2.35 0.16
C LEU A 71 5.97 -2.43 0.72
N ASP A 72 5.56 -3.60 1.22
CA ASP A 72 4.21 -3.83 1.74
C ASP A 72 3.89 -2.86 2.89
N TYR A 73 4.83 -2.73 3.82
CA TYR A 73 4.72 -1.79 4.92
C TYR A 73 4.73 -0.34 4.44
N ALA A 74 5.50 0.04 3.42
CA ALA A 74 5.52 1.40 2.90
C ALA A 74 4.21 1.79 2.20
N LEU A 75 3.61 0.87 1.44
CA LEU A 75 2.36 1.10 0.73
C LEU A 75 1.18 1.20 1.71
N HIS A 76 1.09 0.24 2.62
CA HIS A 76 0.00 0.13 3.58
C HIS A 76 0.23 0.89 4.89
N ASP A 77 1.44 1.47 5.06
CA ASP A 77 1.95 2.24 6.20
C ASP A 77 1.35 1.76 7.51
N GLY A 78 1.76 0.52 7.85
CA GLY A 78 1.36 -0.22 9.03
C GLY A 78 -0.06 0.11 9.44
N ALA A 79 -1.05 -0.43 8.73
CA ALA A 79 -2.45 -0.26 9.08
C ALA A 79 -2.65 -0.64 10.56
N ARG A 80 -2.54 0.35 11.47
CA ARG A 80 -2.84 0.18 12.90
C ARG A 80 -4.25 -0.37 13.10
N ARG A 81 -5.09 -0.27 12.06
CA ARG A 81 -6.35 -0.98 11.88
C ARG A 81 -6.42 -1.56 10.46
N TRP A 82 -6.46 -2.88 10.37
CA TRP A 82 -6.89 -3.58 9.16
C TRP A 82 -8.29 -3.10 8.78
N THR A 83 -8.37 -2.29 7.72
CA THR A 83 -9.66 -1.89 7.16
C THR A 83 -10.16 -3.05 6.30
N ILE A 84 -11.49 -3.26 6.23
CA ILE A 84 -12.09 -4.32 5.40
C ILE A 84 -11.55 -4.28 3.96
N ALA A 85 -11.30 -3.10 3.40
CA ALA A 85 -10.69 -2.94 2.08
C ALA A 85 -9.29 -3.57 1.98
N LEU A 86 -8.42 -3.27 2.95
CA LEU A 86 -7.05 -3.81 3.01
C LEU A 86 -7.07 -5.33 3.19
N LEU A 87 -7.95 -5.82 4.06
CA LEU A 87 -8.10 -7.25 4.30
C LEU A 87 -8.67 -7.97 3.06
N THR A 88 -9.54 -7.29 2.31
CA THR A 88 -10.05 -7.78 1.02
C THR A 88 -8.96 -7.89 -0.02
N GLU A 89 -8.11 -6.87 -0.12
CA GLU A 89 -7.03 -6.86 -1.09
C GLU A 89 -5.96 -7.90 -0.75
N ALA A 90 -5.57 -8.00 0.53
CA ALA A 90 -4.64 -9.01 1.01
C ALA A 90 -5.15 -10.44 0.75
N ILE A 91 -6.42 -10.73 1.04
CA ILE A 91 -7.03 -12.05 0.77
C ILE A 91 -7.07 -12.36 -0.72
N ARG A 92 -7.38 -11.37 -1.57
CA ARG A 92 -7.39 -11.56 -3.04
C ARG A 92 -6.01 -11.94 -3.57
N GLN A 93 -4.96 -11.33 -3.03
CA GLN A 93 -3.58 -11.60 -3.44
C GLN A 93 -3.08 -12.95 -2.89
N GLN A 94 -3.32 -13.25 -1.61
CA GLN A 94 -2.77 -14.43 -0.94
C GLN A 94 -3.51 -15.73 -1.30
N LEU A 95 -4.84 -15.70 -1.44
CA LEU A 95 -5.64 -16.90 -1.72
C LEU A 95 -6.04 -17.05 -3.20
N LYS A 96 -5.55 -16.17 -4.09
CA LYS A 96 -5.95 -16.07 -5.51
C LYS A 96 -7.48 -15.94 -5.71
N LEU A 97 -8.20 -15.47 -4.69
CA LEU A 97 -9.66 -15.38 -4.70
C LEU A 97 -10.10 -14.09 -5.41
N ARG A 98 -10.02 -14.08 -6.75
CA ARG A 98 -10.29 -12.92 -7.62
C ARG A 98 -11.65 -12.22 -7.40
N LYS A 99 -12.65 -12.89 -6.82
CA LYS A 99 -14.04 -12.40 -6.71
C LYS A 99 -14.57 -12.25 -5.27
N ILE A 100 -13.73 -12.25 -4.24
CA ILE A 100 -14.24 -11.98 -2.89
C ILE A 100 -14.74 -10.54 -2.76
N SER A 101 -15.94 -10.38 -2.22
CA SER A 101 -16.55 -9.09 -1.93
C SER A 101 -16.18 -8.59 -0.52
N ARG A 102 -16.17 -7.27 -0.33
CA ARG A 102 -15.92 -6.63 0.98
C ARG A 102 -16.96 -7.08 2.02
N GLU A 103 -18.19 -7.36 1.59
CA GLU A 103 -19.28 -7.80 2.47
C GLU A 103 -19.09 -9.24 2.95
N SER A 104 -18.56 -10.12 2.09
CA SER A 104 -18.21 -11.50 2.48
C SER A 104 -17.17 -11.50 3.61
N ILE A 105 -16.19 -10.61 3.54
CA ILE A 105 -15.17 -10.45 4.59
C ILE A 105 -15.78 -9.83 5.85
N ARG A 106 -16.67 -8.84 5.71
CA ARG A 106 -17.38 -8.23 6.83
C ARG A 106 -18.20 -9.26 7.60
N LEU A 107 -18.95 -10.11 6.90
CA LEU A 107 -19.74 -11.18 7.49
C LEU A 107 -18.84 -12.24 8.17
N PHE A 108 -17.72 -12.60 7.54
CA PHE A 108 -16.75 -13.53 8.12
C PHE A 108 -16.18 -12.98 9.43
N LEU A 109 -15.68 -11.74 9.43
CA LEU A 109 -15.15 -11.09 10.63
C LEU A 109 -16.19 -10.94 11.73
N LYS A 110 -17.44 -10.60 11.38
CA LYS A 110 -18.56 -10.52 12.33
C LYS A 110 -18.85 -11.90 12.95
N LYS A 111 -18.85 -12.96 12.13
CA LYS A 111 -19.07 -14.35 12.58
C LYS A 111 -17.93 -14.86 13.46
N THR A 112 -16.69 -14.42 13.25
CA THR A 112 -15.55 -14.80 14.12
C THR A 112 -15.47 -13.97 15.40
N THR A 113 -15.97 -12.73 15.42
CA THR A 113 -16.06 -11.92 16.65
C THR A 113 -17.23 -12.31 17.54
N VAL A 114 -18.30 -12.87 16.97
CA VAL A 114 -19.37 -13.49 17.74
C VAL A 114 -18.87 -14.90 18.11
N SER A 115 -18.17 -14.99 19.24
CA SER A 115 -17.99 -16.26 19.93
C SER A 115 -19.35 -16.95 20.01
N ARG A 116 -19.39 -18.23 19.64
CA ARG A 116 -20.57 -19.06 19.83
C ARG A 116 -20.79 -19.17 21.33
N GLY A 117 -21.77 -18.42 21.84
CA GLY A 117 -22.43 -18.75 23.09
C GLY A 117 -22.88 -20.21 23.00
N GLY A 118 -22.52 -20.98 24.03
CA GLY A 118 -22.60 -22.43 24.05
C GLY A 118 -23.97 -23.00 23.73
N ASN A 119 -23.93 -24.21 23.20
CA ASN A 119 -24.65 -25.35 23.75
C ASN A 119 -23.85 -26.62 23.45
#